data_AF-A0A3P6Q9R1-F1
#
_entry.id   AF-A0A3P6Q9R1-F1
#
_cell.length_a   1.000
_cell.length_b   1.000
_cell.length_c   1.000
_cell.angle_alpha   90.00
_cell.angle_beta   90.00
_cell.angle_gamma   90.00
#
_symmetry.space_group_name_H-M   'P 1'
#
loop_
_entity.id
_entity.type
_entity.pdbx_description
1 polymer ?
#
loop_
_entity_poly.entity_id
_entity_poly.type
_entity_poly.pdbx_seq_one_letter_code
_entity_poly.pdbx_strand_id
1 'polypeptide(L)'
;MRCTEPDEKTLCELGQTAYDETLAKHHPWVVRNAVTVAFHALPNRQQFIEKMVASQPAESQLTTVDICRNFLIKEGIPALKKAYDVTETIYKKYDMLELP
;
A
#
# COMPACT_ATOMS: atom_id res chain seq x y z
N MET A 1 -22.75 -25.90 -3.60
CA MET A 1 -21.57 -26.45 -2.90
C MET A 1 -20.35 -26.19 -3.77
N ARG A 2 -19.53 -25.19 -3.42
CA ARG A 2 -18.21 -24.94 -4.02
C ARG A 2 -17.23 -24.73 -2.88
N CYS A 3 -16.13 -25.47 -2.91
CA CYS A 3 -15.16 -25.59 -1.84
C CYS A 3 -14.21 -24.38 -1.80
N THR A 4 -14.05 -23.83 -0.59
CA THR A 4 -12.81 -23.43 0.09
C THR A 4 -11.73 -22.66 -0.68
N GLU A 5 -11.75 -21.34 -0.52
CA GLU A 5 -10.57 -20.50 -0.25
C GLU A 5 -10.90 -19.76 1.07
N PRO A 6 -9.93 -19.46 1.97
CA PRO A 6 -10.20 -18.54 3.08
C PRO A 6 -10.70 -17.21 2.50
N ASP A 7 -11.69 -16.55 3.13
CA ASP A 7 -12.19 -15.25 2.68
C ASP A 7 -10.98 -14.31 2.48
N GLU A 8 -10.70 -13.97 1.22
CA GLU A 8 -9.58 -13.11 0.87
C GLU A 8 -9.79 -11.76 1.55
N LYS A 9 -8.82 -11.32 2.35
CA LYS A 9 -8.88 -10.00 2.99
C LYS A 9 -9.15 -8.95 1.93
N THR A 10 -10.21 -8.17 2.14
CA THR A 10 -10.61 -7.10 1.23
C THR A 10 -9.50 -6.04 1.16
N LEU A 11 -9.47 -5.28 0.07
CA LEU A 11 -8.52 -4.18 -0.07
C LEU A 11 -8.70 -3.13 1.04
N CYS A 12 -9.94 -2.96 1.52
CA CYS A 12 -10.27 -2.15 2.69
C CYS A 12 -9.54 -2.66 3.95
N GLU A 13 -9.64 -3.96 4.26
CA GLU A 13 -8.99 -4.56 5.43
C GLU A 13 -7.47 -4.51 5.34
N LEU A 14 -6.91 -4.75 4.15
CA LEU A 14 -5.46 -4.66 3.91
C LEU A 14 -4.96 -3.22 4.10
N GLY A 15 -5.67 -2.24 3.54
CA GLY A 15 -5.34 -0.82 3.69
C GLY A 15 -5.44 -0.34 5.13
N GLN A 16 -6.54 -0.68 5.81
CA GLN A 16 -6.77 -0.34 7.21
C GLN A 16 -5.70 -0.95 8.12
N THR A 17 -5.35 -2.23 7.93
CA THR A 17 -4.29 -2.90 8.71
C THR A 17 -2.95 -2.19 8.55
N ALA A 18 -2.53 -1.92 7.30
CA ALA A 18 -1.26 -1.24 7.04
C ALA A 18 -1.21 0.18 7.63
N TYR A 19 -2.33 0.91 7.58
CA TYR A 19 -2.45 2.24 8.16
C TYR A 19 -2.37 2.22 9.70
N ASP A 20 -3.08 1.30 10.34
CA ASP A 20 -3.11 1.15 11.80
C ASP A 20 -1.74 0.79 12.38
N GLU A 21 -0.99 -0.03 11.66
CA GLU A 21 0.38 -0.43 12.05
C GLU A 21 1.42 0.70 11.84
N THR A 22 1.08 1.74 11.06
CA THR A 22 2.04 2.79 10.65
C THR A 22 1.51 4.20 10.95
N LEU A 23 0.93 4.88 9.97
CA LEU A 23 0.56 6.30 10.01
C LEU A 23 -0.47 6.64 11.09
N ALA A 24 -1.33 5.70 11.48
CA ALA A 24 -2.33 5.93 12.54
C ALA A 24 -1.71 6.37 13.87
N LYS A 25 -0.44 6.01 14.13
CA LYS A 25 0.31 6.41 15.32
C LYS A 25 0.55 7.93 15.38
N HIS A 26 0.55 8.60 14.23
CA HIS A 26 0.86 10.02 14.10
C HIS A 26 -0.38 10.88 13.78
N HIS A 27 -1.55 10.27 13.56
CA HIS A 27 -2.77 10.98 13.21
C HIS A 27 -3.76 11.13 14.39
N PRO A 28 -4.37 12.31 14.59
CA PRO A 28 -5.40 12.49 15.60
C PRO A 28 -6.66 11.67 15.28
N TRP A 29 -7.50 11.45 16.28
CA TRP A 29 -8.72 10.62 16.16
C TRP A 29 -9.60 11.01 14.97
N VAL A 30 -9.80 12.31 14.73
CA VAL A 30 -10.63 12.80 13.62
C VAL A 30 -10.07 12.35 12.26
N VAL A 31 -8.74 12.43 12.07
CA VAL A 31 -8.09 12.00 10.81
C VAL A 31 -8.17 10.49 10.65
N ARG A 32 -8.00 9.72 11.73
CA ARG A 32 -8.15 8.26 11.69
C ARG A 32 -9.54 7.82 11.20
N ASN A 33 -10.61 8.45 11.68
CA ASN A 33 -11.95 8.14 11.19
C ASN A 33 -12.15 8.51 9.72
N ALA A 34 -11.61 9.65 9.28
CA ALA A 34 -11.68 10.05 7.88
C ALA A 34 -10.97 9.04 6.97
N VAL A 35 -9.81 8.52 7.40
CA VAL A 35 -9.08 7.48 6.67
C VAL A 35 -9.86 6.16 6.63
N THR A 36 -10.49 5.75 7.73
CA THR A 36 -11.38 4.56 7.74
C THR A 36 -12.52 4.69 6.74
N VAL A 37 -13.15 5.86 6.65
CA VAL A 37 -14.18 6.14 5.63
C VAL A 37 -13.59 6.05 4.21
N ALA A 38 -12.38 6.57 3.99
CA ALA A 38 -11.72 6.48 2.69
C ALA A 38 -11.42 5.02 2.27
N PHE A 39 -11.05 4.13 3.21
CA PHE A 39 -10.83 2.72 2.91
C PHE A 39 -12.09 2.00 2.43
N HIS A 40 -13.26 2.36 2.95
CA HIS A 40 -14.53 1.83 2.46
C HIS A 40 -14.88 2.28 1.02
N ALA A 41 -14.24 3.34 0.52
CA ALA A 41 -14.40 3.80 -0.86
C ALA A 41 -13.42 3.13 -1.84
N LEU A 42 -12.50 2.28 -1.37
CA LEU A 42 -11.62 1.53 -2.24
C LEU A 42 -12.40 0.52 -3.10
N PRO A 43 -12.00 0.31 -4.36
CA PRO A 43 -12.57 -0.75 -5.18
C PRO A 43 -12.20 -2.12 -4.61
N ASN A 44 -12.85 -3.18 -5.10
CA ASN A 44 -12.41 -4.53 -4.77
C ASN A 44 -10.98 -4.78 -5.30
N ARG A 45 -10.30 -5.77 -4.71
CA ARG A 45 -8.89 -6.06 -5.00
C ARG A 45 -8.63 -6.32 -6.48
N GLN A 46 -9.51 -7.07 -7.15
CA GLN A 46 -9.36 -7.37 -8.58
C GLN A 46 -9.45 -6.10 -9.44
N GLN A 47 -10.48 -5.28 -9.23
CA GLN A 47 -10.65 -4.01 -9.95
C GLN A 47 -9.50 -3.03 -9.70
N PHE A 48 -8.95 -3.00 -8.48
CA PHE A 48 -7.78 -2.19 -8.17
C PHE A 48 -6.57 -2.60 -9.00
N ILE A 49 -6.27 -3.91 -9.02
CA ILE A 49 -5.15 -4.47 -9.77
C ILE A 49 -5.32 -4.25 -11.28
N GLU A 50 -6.51 -4.48 -11.82
CA GLU A 50 -6.82 -4.24 -13.24
C GLU A 50 -6.61 -2.77 -13.61
N LYS A 51 -7.06 -1.83 -12.76
CA LYS A 51 -6.83 -0.40 -12.96
C LYS A 51 -5.35 -0.04 -12.92
N MET A 52 -4.56 -0.65 -12.02
CA MET A 52 -3.11 -0.42 -11.95
C MET A 52 -2.38 -0.85 -13.22
N VAL A 53 -2.78 -1.98 -13.82
CA VAL A 53 -2.21 -2.47 -15.08
C VAL A 53 -2.66 -1.56 -16.23
N ALA A 54 -3.95 -1.22 -16.28
CA ALA A 54 -4.51 -0.37 -17.33
C ALA A 54 -3.99 1.08 -17.29
N SER A 55 -3.51 1.56 -16.14
CA SER A 55 -2.92 2.90 -15.98
C SER A 55 -1.44 2.96 -16.36
N GLN A 56 -0.82 1.85 -16.76
CA GLN A 56 0.56 1.86 -17.20
C GLN A 56 0.70 2.64 -18.51
N PRO A 57 1.79 3.41 -18.71
CA PRO A 57 2.07 4.06 -19.99
C PRO A 57 2.04 3.05 -21.15
N ALA A 58 1.67 3.51 -22.36
CA ALA A 58 1.55 2.63 -23.52
C ALA A 58 2.87 1.91 -23.87
N GLU A 59 4.01 2.55 -23.60
CA GLU A 59 5.35 2.00 -23.82
C GLU A 59 5.85 1.14 -22.64
N SER A 60 5.05 1.00 -21.58
CA SER A 60 5.43 0.24 -20.40
C SER A 60 5.50 -1.26 -20.69
N GLN A 61 6.48 -1.92 -20.09
CA GLN A 61 6.58 -3.38 -20.12
C GLN A 61 5.63 -4.05 -19.11
N LEU A 62 4.96 -3.26 -18.25
CA LEU A 62 4.09 -3.73 -17.18
C LEU A 62 2.65 -3.98 -17.67
N THR A 63 2.50 -4.79 -18.72
CA THR A 63 1.24 -4.93 -19.48
C THR A 63 0.26 -5.95 -18.92
N THR A 64 0.67 -6.76 -17.94
CA THR A 64 -0.19 -7.77 -17.30
C THR A 64 -0.09 -7.71 -15.79
N VAL A 65 -1.09 -8.29 -15.12
CA VAL A 65 -1.12 -8.42 -13.65
C VAL A 65 0.12 -9.13 -13.13
N ASP A 66 0.52 -10.25 -13.76
CA ASP A 66 1.66 -11.04 -13.31
C ASP A 66 2.99 -10.31 -13.48
N ILE A 67 3.16 -9.57 -14.58
CA ILE A 67 4.37 -8.77 -14.81
C ILE A 67 4.42 -7.62 -13.79
N CYS A 68 3.31 -6.90 -13.59
CA CYS A 68 3.21 -5.85 -12.57
C CYS A 68 3.52 -6.40 -11.18
N ARG A 69 2.92 -7.53 -10.80
CA ARG A 69 3.14 -8.18 -9.50
C ARG A 69 4.60 -8.56 -9.31
N ASN A 70 5.20 -9.20 -10.32
CA ASN A 70 6.60 -9.62 -10.25
C ASN A 70 7.53 -8.42 -10.13
N PHE A 71 7.29 -7.35 -10.90
CA PHE A 71 8.05 -6.11 -10.80
C PHE A 71 7.91 -5.48 -9.41
N LEU A 72 6.69 -5.33 -8.89
CA LEU A 72 6.46 -4.76 -7.57
C LEU A 72 7.16 -5.56 -6.47
N ILE A 73 7.11 -6.89 -6.50
CA ILE A 73 7.72 -7.74 -5.47
C ILE A 73 9.26 -7.73 -5.57
N LYS A 74 9.81 -7.84 -6.78
CA LYS A 74 11.25 -8.03 -6.98
C LYS A 74 12.04 -6.72 -7.02
N GLU A 75 11.43 -5.65 -7.54
CA GLU A 75 12.11 -4.38 -7.79
C GLU A 75 11.47 -3.24 -6.98
N GLY A 76 10.14 -3.06 -7.11
CA GLY A 76 9.43 -1.92 -6.55
C GLY A 76 9.50 -1.83 -5.02
N ILE A 77 9.07 -2.87 -4.32
CA ILE A 77 9.06 -2.93 -2.85
C ILE A 77 10.48 -2.83 -2.28
N PRO A 78 11.50 -3.56 -2.78
CA PRO A 78 12.87 -3.41 -2.31
C PRO A 78 13.42 -1.99 -2.51
N ALA A 79 13.14 -1.35 -3.64
CA ALA A 79 13.57 0.02 -3.90
C ALA A 79 12.91 1.03 -2.92
N LEU A 80 11.59 0.92 -2.72
CA LEU A 80 10.85 1.73 -1.75
C LEU A 80 11.37 1.52 -0.33
N LYS A 81 11.62 0.26 0.06
CA LYS A 81 12.17 -0.09 1.37
C LYS A 81 13.56 0.54 1.56
N LYS A 82 14.44 0.47 0.56
CA LYS A 82 15.76 1.08 0.65
C LYS A 82 15.67 2.59 0.84
N ALA A 83 14.80 3.27 0.09
CA ALA A 83 14.58 4.70 0.24
C ALA A 83 14.04 5.07 1.64
N TYR A 84 13.08 4.30 2.13
CA TYR A 84 12.56 4.44 3.49
C TYR A 84 13.66 4.24 4.54
N ASP A 85 14.38 3.11 4.51
CA ASP A 85 15.40 2.76 5.50
C ASP A 85 16.52 3.82 5.57
N VAL A 86 16.95 4.36 4.42
CA VAL A 86 17.94 5.44 4.36
C VAL A 86 17.40 6.72 4.99
N THR A 87 16.17 7.11 4.64
CA THR A 87 15.53 8.34 5.15
C THR A 87 15.34 8.25 6.66
N GLU A 88 14.76 7.15 7.14
CA GLU A 88 14.54 6.84 8.55
C GLU A 88 15.86 6.88 9.34
N THR A 89 16.93 6.27 8.79
CA THR A 89 18.25 6.28 9.42
C THR A 89 18.80 7.69 9.59
N ILE A 90 18.66 8.55 8.57
CA ILE A 90 19.13 9.93 8.62
C ILE A 90 18.32 10.71 9.64
N TYR A 91 16.99 10.65 9.58
CA TYR A 91 16.12 11.38 10.50
C TYR A 91 16.37 10.96 11.95
N LYS A 92 16.52 9.65 12.20
CA LYS A 92 16.88 9.12 13.52
C LYS A 92 18.24 9.61 14.00
N LYS A 93 19.25 9.64 13.12
CA LYS A 93 20.61 10.08 13.45
C LYS A 93 20.65 11.54 13.95
N TYR A 94 19.77 12.38 13.40
CA TYR A 94 19.72 13.81 13.74
C TYR A 94 18.56 14.16 14.70
N ASP A 95 17.90 13.16 15.30
CA ASP A 95 16.77 13.34 16.22
C ASP A 95 15.59 14.13 15.60
N MET A 96 15.29 13.84 14.33
CA MET A 96 14.29 14.53 13.52
C MET A 96 13.04 13.69 13.22
N LEU A 97 12.83 12.56 13.92
CA LEU A 97 11.65 11.72 13.67
C LEU A 97 10.33 12.36 14.15
N GLU A 98 10.40 13.23 15.16
CA GLU A 98 9.23 13.85 15.82
C GLU A 98 9.22 15.37 15.59
N LEU A 99 9.50 15.80 14.36
CA LEU A 99 9.37 17.22 13.99
C LEU A 99 7.90 17.67 14.16
N PRO A 100 7.68 18.91 14.63
CA PRO A 100 6.34 19.45 14.88
C PRO A 100 5.53 19.69 13.60
#